data_AF-A0A2U3QE36-F1
#
_entry.id   AF-A0A2U3QE36-F1
#
_cell.length_a   1.000
_cell.length_b   1.000
_cell.length_c   1.000
_cell.angle_alpha   90.00
_cell.angle_beta   90.00
_cell.angle_gamma   90.00
#
_symmetry.space_group_name_H-M   'P 1'
#
loop_
_entity.id
_entity.type
_entity.pdbx_description
1 polymer ?
#
loop_
_entity_poly.entity_id
_entity_poly.type
_entity_poly.pdbx_seq_one_letter_code
_entity_poly.pdbx_strand_id
1 'polypeptide(L)' 'MMFHAELHDGGTTQDKSAITACRPHDSPVQPVDNPVIAGDHGKINSQTGWSPEIDFDSALTFLFECWMARL' A
#
# COMPACT_ATOMS: atom_id res chain seq x y z
N MET A 1 -11.79 -39.96 -30.55
CA MET A 1 -10.91 -39.24 -31.50
C MET A 1 -11.65 -37.98 -31.93
N MET A 2 -11.19 -36.82 -31.46
CA MET A 2 -11.20 -35.49 -32.11
C MET A 2 -11.17 -34.41 -31.02
N PHE A 3 -9.96 -33.86 -30.85
CA PHE A 3 -9.71 -32.61 -30.15
C PHE A 3 -9.86 -31.50 -31.20
N HIS A 4 -10.68 -30.49 -30.93
CA HIS A 4 -10.63 -29.22 -31.67
C HIS A 4 -9.92 -28.21 -30.78
N ALA A 5 -8.65 -27.97 -31.09
CA ALA A 5 -7.89 -26.85 -30.59
C ALA A 5 -8.10 -25.69 -31.57
N GLU A 6 -8.71 -24.61 -31.11
CA GLU A 6 -8.70 -23.33 -31.82
C GLU A 6 -7.82 -22.35 -31.05
N LEU A 7 -6.60 -22.20 -31.54
CA LEU A 7 -5.68 -21.11 -31.24
C LEU A 7 -6.26 -19.84 -31.87
N HIS A 8 -6.74 -18.90 -31.06
CA HIS A 8 -6.91 -17.52 -31.47
C HIS A 8 -5.74 -16.70 -30.94
N ASP A 9 -4.80 -16.44 -31.86
CA ASP A 9 -3.75 -15.45 -31.76
C ASP A 9 -4.35 -14.07 -32.10
N GLY A 10 -3.98 -13.01 -31.37
CA GLY A 10 -4.45 -11.67 -31.71
C GLY A 10 -4.47 -10.65 -30.58
N GLY A 11 -3.29 -10.15 -30.22
CA GLY A 11 -3.02 -8.77 -29.80
C GLY A 11 -3.98 -8.12 -28.79
N THR A 12 -3.62 -8.14 -27.51
CA THR A 12 -4.14 -7.16 -26.56
C THR A 12 -3.13 -6.04 -26.40
N THR A 13 -3.49 -4.89 -26.96
CA THR A 13 -2.88 -3.58 -26.81
C THR A 13 -2.40 -3.38 -25.38
N GLN A 14 -1.12 -3.05 -25.23
CA GLN A 14 -0.47 -2.75 -23.97
C GLN A 14 -1.10 -1.47 -23.39
N ASP A 15 -2.11 -1.64 -22.53
CA ASP A 15 -2.79 -0.53 -21.88
C ASP A 15 -1.85 0.11 -20.85
N LYS A 16 -1.35 1.29 -21.21
CA LYS A 16 -0.59 2.19 -20.34
C LYS A 16 -1.56 2.84 -19.36
N SER A 17 -1.88 2.16 -18.26
CA SER A 17 -2.25 2.80 -16.98
C SER A 17 -2.69 1.74 -15.95
N ALA A 18 -1.78 0.85 -15.57
CA ALA A 18 -1.98 0.08 -14.35
C ALA A 18 -1.71 0.95 -13.10
N ILE A 19 -2.46 2.05 -12.96
CA ILE A 19 -2.81 2.51 -11.62
C ILE A 19 -3.84 1.49 -11.17
N THR A 20 -3.36 0.39 -10.59
CA THR A 20 -4.21 -0.53 -9.83
C THR A 20 -4.82 0.32 -8.73
N ALA A 21 -6.01 0.88 -9.00
CA ALA A 21 -6.81 1.54 -8.00
C ALA A 21 -6.86 0.58 -6.82
N CYS A 22 -6.34 1.02 -5.66
CA CYS A 22 -6.46 0.28 -4.43
C CYS A 22 -7.96 0.09 -4.20
N ARG A 23 -8.51 -1.03 -4.65
CA ARG A 23 -9.88 -1.40 -4.32
C ARG A 23 -9.93 -1.40 -2.79
N PRO A 24 -10.95 -0.82 -2.17
CA PRO A 24 -11.15 -1.03 -0.75
C PRO A 24 -11.22 -2.54 -0.54
N HIS A 25 -10.20 -3.08 0.14
CA HIS A 25 -10.17 -4.48 0.48
C HIS A 25 -11.09 -4.61 1.68
N ASP A 26 -12.31 -5.11 1.46
CA ASP A 26 -13.23 -5.53 2.52
C ASP A 26 -12.71 -6.80 3.22
N SER A 27 -11.42 -6.84 3.57
CA SER A 27 -10.90 -7.91 4.41
C SER A 27 -11.47 -7.69 5.79
N PRO A 28 -12.19 -8.68 6.36
CA PRO A 28 -12.45 -8.66 7.78
C PRO A 28 -11.10 -8.56 8.50
N VAL A 29 -11.05 -7.72 9.53
CA VAL A 29 -10.01 -7.72 10.57
C VAL A 29 -9.60 -9.17 10.80
N GLN A 30 -8.33 -9.51 10.54
CA GLN A 30 -7.89 -10.89 10.70
C GLN A 30 -8.13 -11.32 12.15
N PRO A 31 -8.32 -12.62 12.44
CA PRO A 31 -8.59 -13.09 13.81
C PRO A 31 -7.54 -12.67 14.86
N VAL A 32 -6.39 -12.16 14.42
CA VAL A 32 -5.24 -11.73 15.24
C VAL A 32 -4.97 -10.23 15.14
N ASP A 33 -5.76 -9.47 14.38
CA ASP A 33 -5.56 -8.04 14.23
C ASP A 33 -5.95 -7.30 15.52
N ASN A 34 -5.05 -6.42 15.95
CA ASN A 34 -5.34 -5.52 17.07
C ASN A 34 -6.18 -4.35 16.57
N PRO A 35 -7.39 -4.11 17.14
CA PRO A 35 -8.30 -3.10 16.61
C PRO A 35 -7.73 -1.68 16.70
N VAL A 36 -6.95 -1.39 17.75
CA VAL A 36 -6.21 -0.15 17.93
C VAL A 36 -4.93 -0.43 18.70
N ILE A 37 -3.81 0.10 18.22
CA ILE A 37 -2.56 0.18 18.96
C ILE A 37 -2.16 1.65 19.03
N ALA A 38 -2.10 2.22 20.23
CA ALA A 38 -1.67 3.59 20.46
C ALA A 38 -0.57 3.59 21.52
N GLY A 39 0.62 4.06 21.13
CA GLY A 39 1.76 4.22 22.03
C GLY A 39 1.75 5.59 22.71
N ASP A 40 2.19 5.64 23.97
CA ASP A 40 2.52 6.90 24.65
C ASP A 40 4.04 7.12 24.62
N HIS A 41 4.45 8.31 24.18
CA HIS A 41 5.86 8.70 24.10
C HIS A 41 6.30 9.63 25.25
N GLY A 42 5.45 9.87 26.25
CA GLY A 42 5.74 10.78 27.36
C GLY A 42 7.02 10.43 28.13
N LYS A 43 7.31 9.13 28.32
CA LYS A 43 8.58 8.70 28.95
C LYS A 43 9.80 9.10 28.13
N ILE A 44 9.75 8.92 26.81
CA ILE A 44 10.87 9.25 25.92
C ILE A 44 11.03 10.77 25.89
N ASN A 45 9.93 11.50 25.68
CA ASN A 45 9.94 12.97 25.68
C ASN A 45 10.52 13.57 26.97
N SER A 46 10.08 13.09 28.14
CA SER A 46 10.58 13.63 29.42
C SER A 46 12.07 13.36 29.68
N GLN A 47 12.63 12.29 29.11
CA GLN A 47 14.02 11.89 29.33
C GLN A 47 14.99 12.50 28.31
N THR A 48 14.54 12.69 27.07
CA THR A 48 15.43 13.07 25.96
C THR A 48 15.01 14.37 25.29
N GLY A 49 13.85 14.93 25.63
CA GLY A 49 13.22 16.03 24.90
C GLY A 49 12.69 15.62 23.52
N TRP A 50 12.76 14.33 23.16
CA TRP A 50 12.38 13.86 21.84
C TRP A 50 10.88 14.00 21.59
N SER A 51 10.54 14.47 20.40
CA SER A 51 9.19 14.53 19.88
C SER A 51 9.22 14.19 18.38
N PRO A 52 8.16 13.58 17.83
CA PRO A 52 8.06 13.39 16.39
C PRO A 52 7.99 14.76 15.69
N GLU A 53 8.89 14.98 14.73
CA GLU A 53 8.96 16.23 13.96
C GLU A 53 8.11 16.21 12.69
N ILE A 54 7.96 15.02 12.10
CA ILE A 54 7.25 14.81 10.84
C ILE A 54 5.86 14.24 11.18
N ASP A 55 4.82 14.93 10.74
CA ASP A 55 3.45 14.44 10.85
C ASP A 55 3.18 13.27 9.89
N PHE A 56 2.10 12.54 10.15
CA PHE A 56 1.77 11.33 9.41
C PHE A 56 1.54 11.58 7.92
N ASP A 57 0.85 12.66 7.56
CA ASP A 57 0.48 12.95 6.18
C ASP A 57 1.71 13.35 5.36
N SER A 58 2.61 14.14 5.96
CA SER A 58 3.92 14.49 5.38
C SER A 58 4.77 13.24 5.12
N ALA A 59 4.82 12.31 6.07
CA ALA A 59 5.57 11.06 5.93
C ALA A 59 5.03 10.17 4.79
N LEU A 60 3.70 10.06 4.67
CA LEU A 60 3.06 9.31 3.58
C LEU A 60 3.30 9.94 2.21
N THR A 61 3.21 11.28 2.14
CA THR A 61 3.48 12.02 0.91
C THR A 61 4.90 11.76 0.42
N PHE A 62 5.89 11.88 1.31
CA PHE A 62 7.29 11.60 1.00
C PHE A 62 7.49 10.16 0.51
N LEU A 63 6.86 9.17 1.16
CA LEU A 63 6.97 7.77 0.76
C LEU A 63 6.36 7.52 -0.63
N PHE A 64 5.22 8.14 -0.93
CA PHE A 64 4.60 8.06 -2.25
C PHE A 64 5.48 8.70 -3.33
N GLU A 65 6.02 9.90 -3.08
CA GLU A 65 6.95 10.57 -3.99
C GLU A 65 8.19 9.72 -4.27
N CYS A 66 8.76 9.11 -3.22
CA CYS A 66 9.89 8.20 -3.34
C CYS A 66 9.59 6.99 -4.23
N TRP A 67 8.37 6.45 -4.16
CA TRP A 67 7.97 5.36 -5.04
C TRP A 67 7.78 5.84 -6.48
N MET A 68 7.11 6.97 -6.69
CA MET A 68 6.87 7.54 -8.02
C MET A 68 8.17 7.92 -8.73
N ALA A 69 9.18 8.40 -8.01
CA ALA A 69 10.47 8.74 -8.59
C ALA A 69 11.26 7.52 -9.12
N ARG A 70 10.86 6.30 -8.75
CA ARG A 70 11.48 5.04 -9.18
C ARG A 70 10.79 4.40 -10.40
N LEU A 71 9.59 4.87 -10.74
CA LEU A 71 8.82 4.44 -11.92
C LEU A 71 9.25 5.24 -13.16
#